data_AF-A0A2L0EU56-F1
#
_entry.id   AF-A0A2L0EU56-F1
#
_cell.length_a   1.000
_cell.length_b   1.000
_cell.length_c   1.000
_cell.angle_alpha   90.00
_cell.angle_beta   90.00
_cell.angle_gamma   90.00
#
_symmetry.space_group_name_H-M   'P 1'
#
loop_
_entity.id
_entity.type
_entity.pdbx_description
1 polymer ?
#
loop_
_entity_poly.entity_id
_entity_poly.type
_entity_poly.pdbx_seq_one_letter_code
_entity_poly.pdbx_strand_id
1 'polypeptide(L)'
;MGVHVILDKEEDDALRGRAMTALGRLVLWCFRLARDPRDLEARLSAWREVLREVRQAPEGVAALERVWHYIFIVVNPSEPEKLLPRLLAAAGLEFKEEMVTIADYLHEQGRLAGRLEGQRGMLLRLLRQRFGELPEPIEARIHAADAGQIDGWTERVLTAPTLDDVLNER
;
A
#
# COMPACT_ATOMS: atom_id res chain seq x y z
N MET A 1 -23.38 -50.78 -28.41
CA MET A 1 -21.91 -50.84 -28.55
C MET A 1 -21.35 -49.59 -27.90
N GLY A 2 -20.77 -49.74 -26.71
CA GLY A 2 -20.10 -48.65 -26.01
C GLY A 2 -18.75 -48.38 -26.67
N VAL A 3 -18.49 -47.10 -26.94
CA VAL A 3 -17.13 -46.60 -27.07
C VAL A 3 -16.86 -45.80 -25.82
N HIS A 4 -15.92 -46.31 -25.03
CA HIS A 4 -15.23 -45.61 -23.97
C HIS A 4 -14.82 -44.21 -24.44
N VAL A 5 -15.18 -43.18 -23.67
CA VAL A 5 -14.31 -42.03 -23.52
C VAL A 5 -13.91 -41.98 -22.06
N ILE A 6 -12.81 -42.67 -21.79
CA ILE A 6 -11.94 -42.36 -20.66
C ILE A 6 -11.39 -40.97 -20.99
N LEU A 7 -12.08 -39.91 -20.54
CA LEU A 7 -11.41 -38.64 -20.35
C LEU A 7 -10.54 -38.84 -19.10
N ASP A 8 -9.25 -38.73 -19.35
CA ASP A 8 -8.20 -39.39 -18.62
C ASP A 8 -8.00 -38.76 -17.24
N LYS A 9 -7.70 -39.58 -16.25
CA LYS A 9 -7.41 -39.11 -14.88
C LYS A 9 -6.20 -38.17 -14.86
N GLU A 10 -5.32 -38.29 -15.86
CA GLU A 10 -4.21 -37.37 -16.15
C GLU A 10 -4.66 -35.96 -16.59
N GLU A 11 -5.81 -35.83 -17.28
CA GLU A 11 -6.37 -34.54 -17.71
C GLU A 11 -6.92 -33.76 -16.50
N ASP A 12 -7.50 -34.51 -15.54
CA ASP A 12 -7.99 -34.03 -14.25
C ASP A 12 -6.83 -33.69 -13.28
N ASP A 13 -5.75 -34.48 -13.28
CA ASP A 13 -4.55 -34.17 -12.51
C ASP A 13 -3.75 -32.99 -13.12
N ALA A 14 -3.81 -32.78 -14.44
CA ALA A 14 -3.34 -31.55 -15.10
C ALA A 14 -4.26 -30.34 -14.81
N LEU A 15 -5.58 -30.54 -14.69
CA LEU A 15 -6.55 -29.55 -14.21
C LEU A 15 -6.35 -29.22 -12.71
N ARG A 16 -5.82 -30.15 -11.90
CA ARG A 16 -5.42 -29.92 -10.50
C ARG A 16 -4.02 -29.32 -10.36
N GLY A 17 -3.09 -29.62 -11.26
CA GLY A 17 -1.86 -28.83 -11.45
C GLY A 17 -2.17 -27.38 -11.86
N ARG A 18 -3.29 -27.18 -12.58
CA ARG A 18 -3.93 -25.89 -12.89
C ARG A 18 -4.82 -25.31 -11.76
N ALA A 19 -5.01 -26.01 -10.64
CA ALA A 19 -5.93 -25.58 -9.58
C ALA A 19 -5.38 -24.46 -8.67
N MET A 20 -4.21 -23.90 -8.99
CA MET A 20 -3.78 -22.50 -8.80
C MET A 20 -2.25 -22.46 -8.99
N THR A 21 -1.75 -21.64 -9.94
CA THR A 21 -0.31 -21.44 -10.15
C THR A 21 0.39 -20.94 -8.89
N ALA A 22 1.72 -21.06 -8.79
CA ALA A 22 2.48 -20.48 -7.67
C ALA A 22 2.14 -19.01 -7.42
N LEU A 23 2.03 -18.23 -8.51
CA LEU A 23 1.62 -16.83 -8.47
C LEU A 23 0.18 -16.69 -7.95
N GLY A 24 -0.74 -17.51 -8.43
CA GLY A 24 -2.10 -17.51 -7.92
C GLY A 24 -2.13 -17.80 -6.41
N ARG A 25 -1.42 -18.82 -5.94
CA ARG A 25 -1.37 -19.18 -4.51
C ARG A 25 -0.85 -17.99 -3.69
N LEU A 26 0.17 -17.32 -4.20
CA LEU A 26 0.74 -16.12 -3.60
C LEU A 26 -0.25 -14.94 -3.55
N VAL A 27 -1.02 -14.71 -4.63
CA VAL A 27 -2.07 -13.67 -4.67
C VAL A 27 -3.20 -13.96 -3.67
N LEU A 28 -3.70 -15.20 -3.60
CA LEU A 28 -4.70 -15.59 -2.61
C LEU A 28 -4.18 -15.45 -1.18
N TRP A 29 -2.90 -15.76 -0.97
CA TRP A 29 -2.25 -15.54 0.32
C TRP A 29 -2.22 -14.04 0.67
N CYS A 30 -1.88 -13.16 -0.27
CA CYS A 30 -1.91 -11.71 -0.07
C CYS A 30 -3.32 -11.20 0.27
N PHE A 31 -4.36 -11.69 -0.40
CA PHE A 31 -5.74 -11.32 -0.06
C PHE A 31 -6.17 -11.80 1.33
N ARG A 32 -5.70 -12.98 1.76
CA ARG A 32 -5.93 -13.44 3.13
C ARG A 32 -5.16 -12.59 4.15
N LEU A 33 -3.95 -12.16 3.81
CA LEU A 33 -3.15 -11.28 4.65
C LEU A 33 -3.83 -9.92 4.91
N ALA A 34 -4.43 -9.33 3.88
CA ALA A 34 -5.20 -8.08 4.01
C ALA A 34 -6.40 -8.20 4.98
N ARG A 35 -6.90 -9.41 5.24
CA ARG A 35 -8.00 -9.67 6.18
C ARG A 35 -7.53 -9.98 7.61
N ASP A 36 -6.32 -10.53 7.76
CA ASP A 36 -5.74 -10.85 9.07
C ASP A 36 -4.21 -10.79 9.03
N PRO A 37 -3.60 -9.64 9.38
CA PRO A 37 -2.16 -9.42 9.29
C PRO A 37 -1.37 -10.04 10.45
N ARG A 38 -2.03 -10.64 11.46
CA ARG A 38 -1.44 -10.92 12.79
C ARG A 38 -0.32 -11.97 12.84
N ASP A 39 0.04 -12.62 11.72
CA ASP A 39 1.13 -13.61 11.64
C ASP A 39 1.90 -13.57 10.31
N LEU A 40 2.05 -12.38 9.71
CA LEU A 40 2.73 -12.18 8.42
C LEU A 40 4.10 -12.89 8.36
N GLU A 41 4.92 -12.75 9.40
CA GLU A 41 6.29 -13.29 9.43
C GLU A 41 6.32 -14.82 9.44
N ALA A 42 5.53 -15.46 10.32
CA ALA A 42 5.45 -16.92 10.43
C ALA A 42 4.84 -17.56 9.17
N ARG A 43 3.93 -16.84 8.49
CA ARG A 43 3.34 -17.30 7.24
C ARG A 43 4.28 -17.10 6.07
N LEU A 44 5.00 -15.97 5.99
CA LEU A 44 5.89 -15.69 4.86
C LEU A 44 7.07 -16.68 4.81
N SER A 45 7.60 -17.08 5.96
CA SER A 45 8.67 -18.09 6.04
C SER A 45 8.23 -19.44 5.45
N ALA A 46 7.00 -19.88 5.73
CA ALA A 46 6.42 -21.11 5.18
C ALA A 46 6.16 -21.04 3.66
N TRP A 47 6.12 -19.84 3.09
CA TRP A 47 5.85 -19.59 1.67
C TRP A 47 7.12 -19.29 0.86
N ARG A 48 8.31 -19.40 1.46
CA ARG A 48 9.58 -19.10 0.80
C ARG A 48 9.80 -19.91 -0.48
N GLU A 49 9.45 -21.19 -0.48
CA GLU A 49 9.56 -22.03 -1.69
C GLU A 49 8.62 -21.55 -2.81
N VAL A 50 7.41 -21.10 -2.46
CA VAL A 50 6.46 -20.54 -3.43
C VAL A 50 6.98 -19.22 -4.01
N LEU A 51 7.61 -18.37 -3.19
CA LEU A 51 8.25 -17.14 -3.69
C LEU A 51 9.36 -17.46 -4.69
N ARG A 52 10.16 -18.51 -4.45
CA ARG A 52 11.19 -18.94 -5.41
C ARG A 52 10.60 -19.52 -6.69
N GLU A 53 9.55 -20.34 -6.58
CA GLU A 53 8.82 -20.89 -7.72
C GLU A 53 8.25 -19.76 -8.60
N VAL A 54 7.66 -18.72 -7.98
CA VAL A 54 7.19 -17.53 -8.70
C VAL A 54 8.35 -16.80 -9.36
N ARG A 55 9.46 -16.56 -8.65
CA ARG A 55 10.61 -15.83 -9.18
C ARG A 55 11.19 -16.49 -10.43
N GLN A 56 11.21 -17.83 -10.48
CA GLN A 56 11.75 -18.61 -11.59
C GLN A 56 10.80 -18.69 -12.80
N ALA A 57 9.53 -18.34 -12.62
CA ALA A 57 8.58 -18.30 -13.73
C ALA A 57 8.85 -17.09 -14.66
N PRO A 58 8.42 -17.16 -15.94
CA PRO A 58 8.43 -16.00 -16.83
C PRO A 58 7.69 -14.82 -16.17
N GLU A 59 8.27 -13.62 -16.22
CA GLU A 59 7.75 -12.41 -15.56
C GLU A 59 7.64 -12.50 -14.02
N GLY A 60 8.24 -13.51 -13.41
CA GLY A 60 8.15 -13.80 -11.98
C GLY A 60 8.62 -12.66 -11.08
N VAL A 61 9.72 -12.00 -11.45
CA VAL A 61 10.28 -10.84 -10.73
C VAL A 61 9.27 -9.68 -10.72
N ALA A 62 8.70 -9.34 -11.88
CA ALA A 62 7.71 -8.27 -11.99
C ALA A 62 6.39 -8.61 -11.29
N ALA A 63 6.06 -9.91 -11.16
CA ALA A 63 4.91 -10.36 -10.40
C ALA A 63 5.16 -10.25 -8.87
N LEU A 64 6.36 -10.60 -8.41
CA LEU A 64 6.79 -10.44 -7.02
C LEU A 64 6.82 -8.97 -6.60
N GLU A 65 7.34 -8.08 -7.45
CA GLU A 65 7.31 -6.63 -7.22
C GLU A 65 5.88 -6.14 -6.94
N ARG A 66 4.89 -6.55 -7.76
CA ARG A 66 3.48 -6.20 -7.55
C ARG A 66 2.91 -6.76 -6.25
N VAL A 67 3.30 -7.98 -5.88
CA VAL A 67 2.89 -8.61 -4.62
C VAL A 67 3.43 -7.83 -3.42
N TRP A 68 4.72 -7.49 -3.44
CA TRP A 68 5.32 -6.69 -2.39
C TRP A 68 4.65 -5.30 -2.31
N HIS A 69 4.41 -4.64 -3.45
CA HIS A 69 3.66 -3.38 -3.51
C HIS A 69 2.28 -3.51 -2.85
N TYR A 70 1.53 -4.57 -3.19
CA TYR A 70 0.22 -4.83 -2.60
C TYR A 70 0.30 -5.01 -1.08
N ILE A 71 1.27 -5.79 -0.58
CA ILE A 71 1.44 -6.01 0.85
C ILE A 71 1.66 -4.67 1.57
N PHE A 72 2.57 -3.85 1.10
CA PHE A 72 2.88 -2.59 1.78
C PHE A 72 1.77 -1.53 1.67
N ILE A 73 1.07 -1.46 0.53
CA ILE A 73 -0.01 -0.49 0.33
C ILE A 73 -1.29 -0.91 1.06
N VAL A 74 -1.66 -2.20 1.00
CA VAL A 74 -2.97 -2.66 1.50
C VAL A 74 -2.90 -3.09 2.96
N VAL A 75 -1.80 -3.69 3.41
CA VAL A 75 -1.62 -3.93 4.85
C VAL A 75 -1.42 -2.60 5.57
N ASN A 76 -0.90 -1.58 4.87
CA ASN A 76 -0.62 -0.23 5.38
C ASN A 76 -0.11 -0.27 6.83
N PRO A 77 1.03 -0.96 7.05
CA PRO A 77 1.54 -1.14 8.40
C PRO A 77 1.76 0.23 9.05
N SER A 78 1.42 0.36 10.32
CA SER A 78 1.65 1.61 11.06
C SER A 78 3.14 1.98 11.16
N GLU A 79 4.04 1.02 10.92
CA GLU A 79 5.51 1.17 11.00
C GLU A 79 6.17 0.45 9.79
N PRO A 80 6.04 0.98 8.56
CA PRO A 80 6.55 0.35 7.34
C PRO A 80 8.07 0.13 7.36
N GLU A 81 8.82 1.04 8.00
CA GLU A 81 10.27 0.96 8.18
C GLU A 81 10.71 -0.22 9.04
N LYS A 82 9.85 -0.67 9.97
CA LYS A 82 10.11 -1.87 10.78
C LYS A 82 9.68 -3.14 10.07
N LEU A 83 8.77 -3.04 9.10
CA LEU A 83 8.26 -4.20 8.37
C LEU A 83 9.29 -4.73 7.37
N LEU A 84 9.97 -3.86 6.62
CA LEU A 84 10.92 -4.28 5.58
C LEU A 84 12.04 -5.21 6.10
N PRO A 85 12.77 -4.90 7.20
CA PRO A 85 13.79 -5.80 7.73
C PRO A 85 13.22 -7.17 8.15
N ARG A 86 11.98 -7.20 8.66
CA ARG A 86 11.30 -8.43 9.10
C ARG A 86 10.86 -9.28 7.91
N LEU A 87 10.34 -8.66 6.85
CA LEU A 87 10.02 -9.34 5.60
C LEU A 87 11.27 -9.91 4.94
N LEU A 88 12.37 -9.17 4.91
CA LEU A 88 13.65 -9.67 4.40
C LEU A 88 14.17 -10.86 5.21
N ALA A 89 14.05 -10.83 6.54
CA ALA A 89 14.42 -11.95 7.40
C ALA A 89 13.56 -13.20 7.11
N ALA A 90 12.25 -13.02 6.93
CA ALA A 90 11.30 -14.11 6.71
C ALA A 90 11.32 -14.67 5.28
N ALA A 91 11.44 -13.83 4.25
CA ALA A 91 11.49 -14.22 2.84
C ALA A 91 12.89 -14.66 2.39
N GLY A 92 13.94 -14.06 2.94
CA GLY A 92 15.33 -14.28 2.54
C GLY A 92 15.94 -13.08 1.80
N LEU A 93 17.25 -12.87 1.99
CA LEU A 93 17.99 -11.76 1.41
C LEU A 93 18.03 -11.79 -0.12
N GLU A 94 17.76 -12.94 -0.73
CA GLU A 94 17.69 -13.10 -2.18
C GLU A 94 16.58 -12.27 -2.83
N PHE A 95 15.57 -11.83 -2.07
CA PHE A 95 14.44 -11.00 -2.54
C PHE A 95 14.66 -9.50 -2.26
N LYS A 96 15.85 -9.10 -1.81
CA LYS A 96 16.12 -7.72 -1.37
C LYS A 96 15.90 -6.71 -2.49
N GLU A 97 16.36 -6.99 -3.70
CA GLU A 97 16.26 -6.07 -4.83
C GLU A 97 14.80 -5.80 -5.19
N GLU A 98 13.96 -6.85 -5.21
CA GLU A 98 12.52 -6.75 -5.47
C GLU A 98 11.75 -6.01 -4.36
N MET A 99 12.30 -5.92 -3.14
CA MET A 99 11.68 -5.23 -2.00
C MET A 99 12.19 -3.80 -1.81
N VAL A 100 13.43 -3.49 -2.19
CA VAL A 100 14.05 -2.17 -2.00
C VAL A 100 13.34 -1.08 -2.80
N THR A 101 12.86 -1.39 -4.00
CA THR A 101 12.08 -0.44 -4.82
C THR A 101 10.82 0.07 -4.09
N ILE A 102 10.23 -0.77 -3.24
CA ILE A 102 9.07 -0.39 -2.41
C ILE A 102 9.49 0.40 -1.18
N ALA A 103 10.64 0.07 -0.59
CA ALA A 103 11.18 0.85 0.51
C ALA A 103 11.37 2.31 0.11
N ASP A 104 11.96 2.54 -1.07
CA ASP A 104 12.15 3.87 -1.63
C ASP A 104 10.82 4.56 -1.93
N TYR A 105 9.86 3.82 -2.51
CA TYR A 105 8.51 4.33 -2.77
C TYR A 105 7.80 4.75 -1.47
N LEU A 106 7.80 3.92 -0.44
CA LEU A 106 7.16 4.23 0.85
C LEU A 106 7.84 5.38 1.56
N HIS A 107 9.17 5.47 1.49
CA HIS A 107 9.90 6.59 2.04
C HIS A 107 9.48 7.90 1.37
N GLU A 108 9.37 7.91 0.04
CA GLU A 108 8.91 9.06 -0.72
C GLU A 108 7.44 9.40 -0.41
N GLN A 109 6.55 8.41 -0.33
CA GLN A 109 5.15 8.63 0.09
C GLN A 109 5.06 9.19 1.51
N GLY A 110 5.82 8.66 2.46
CA GLY A 110 5.89 9.17 3.83
C GLY A 110 6.42 10.60 3.88
N ARG A 111 7.43 10.93 3.07
CA ARG A 111 7.94 12.29 2.91
C ARG A 111 6.87 13.23 2.35
N LEU A 112 6.11 12.80 1.35
CA LEU A 112 5.02 13.58 0.75
C LEU A 112 3.88 13.82 1.75
N ALA A 113 3.43 12.76 2.43
CA ALA A 113 2.39 12.84 3.45
C ALA A 113 2.82 13.74 4.61
N GLY A 114 4.05 13.61 5.09
CA GLY A 114 4.61 14.45 6.15
C GLY A 114 4.72 15.92 5.75
N ARG A 115 5.05 16.22 4.49
CA ARG A 115 5.02 17.60 3.98
C ARG A 115 3.60 18.17 3.99
N LEU A 116 2.63 17.43 3.47
CA LEU A 116 1.23 17.88 3.45
C LEU A 116 0.69 18.11 4.87
N GLU A 117 0.97 17.20 5.80
CA GLU A 117 0.57 17.36 7.20
C GLU A 117 1.25 18.57 7.85
N GLY A 118 2.52 18.81 7.53
CA GLY A 118 3.23 20.03 7.93
C GLY A 118 2.59 21.31 7.39
N GLN A 119 2.15 21.30 6.13
CA GLN A 119 1.45 22.43 5.51
C GLN A 119 0.07 22.67 6.17
N ARG A 120 -0.71 21.61 6.42
CA ARG A 120 -1.97 21.69 7.16
C ARG A 120 -1.78 22.29 8.55
N GLY A 121 -0.79 21.79 9.30
CA GLY A 121 -0.45 22.32 10.62
C GLY A 121 0.02 23.77 10.59
N MET A 122 0.74 24.18 9.54
CA MET A 122 1.09 25.58 9.33
C MET A 122 -0.14 26.45 9.07
N LEU A 123 -1.02 26.03 8.15
CA LEU A 123 -2.24 26.76 7.81
C LEU A 123 -3.16 26.91 9.04
N LEU A 124 -3.36 25.85 9.82
CA LEU A 124 -4.13 25.90 11.07
C LEU A 124 -3.56 26.94 12.05
N ARG A 125 -2.24 27.02 12.21
CA ARG A 125 -1.61 28.04 13.05
C ARG A 125 -1.84 29.46 12.54
N LEU A 126 -1.71 29.68 11.23
CA LEU A 126 -1.94 30.98 10.61
C LEU A 126 -3.41 31.42 10.75
N LEU A 127 -4.35 30.50 10.52
CA LEU A 127 -5.77 30.75 10.68
C LEU A 127 -6.13 31.07 12.12
N ARG A 128 -5.61 30.29 13.09
CA ARG A 128 -5.81 30.59 14.52
C ARG A 128 -5.23 31.95 14.91
N GLN A 129 -4.07 32.31 14.37
CA GLN A 129 -3.43 33.59 14.64
C GLN A 129 -4.22 34.78 14.08
N ARG A 130 -4.86 34.65 12.91
CA ARG A 130 -5.63 35.75 12.29
C ARG A 130 -7.08 35.84 12.77
N PHE A 131 -7.73 34.69 12.98
CA PHE A 131 -9.17 34.61 13.18
C PHE A 131 -9.58 34.09 14.56
N GLY A 132 -8.63 33.64 15.39
CA GLY A 132 -8.89 33.05 16.70
C GLY A 132 -9.21 31.55 16.62
N GLU A 133 -9.84 31.01 17.66
CA GLU A 133 -10.19 29.59 17.72
C GLU A 133 -11.05 29.17 16.51
N LEU A 134 -10.70 28.03 15.91
CA LEU A 134 -11.37 27.52 14.71
C LEU A 134 -12.48 26.55 15.12
N PRO A 135 -13.68 26.65 14.50
CA PRO A 135 -14.71 25.63 14.67
C PRO A 135 -14.22 24.26 14.20
N GLU A 136 -14.61 23.19 14.91
CA GLU A 136 -14.26 21.80 14.57
C GLU A 136 -14.53 21.42 13.09
N PRO A 137 -15.63 21.85 12.45
CA PRO A 137 -15.85 21.56 11.03
C PRO A 137 -14.78 22.15 10.10
N ILE A 138 -14.19 23.28 10.47
CA ILE A 138 -13.12 23.93 9.69
C ILE A 138 -11.82 23.17 9.86
N GLU A 139 -11.49 22.76 11.09
CA GLU A 139 -10.31 21.95 11.35
C GLU A 139 -10.38 20.61 10.61
N ALA A 140 -11.53 19.93 10.66
CA ALA A 140 -11.77 18.69 9.93
C ALA A 140 -11.62 18.89 8.41
N ARG A 141 -12.14 19.99 7.87
CA ARG A 141 -11.98 20.34 6.45
C ARG A 141 -10.52 20.53 6.06
N ILE A 142 -9.71 21.17 6.91
CA ILE A 142 -8.28 21.38 6.65
C ILE A 142 -7.50 20.07 6.72
N HIS A 143 -7.82 19.20 7.70
CA HIS A 143 -7.20 17.87 7.77
C HIS A 143 -7.56 16.97 6.58
N ALA A 144 -8.74 17.14 6.00
CA ALA A 144 -9.18 16.39 4.81
C ALA A 144 -8.68 16.98 3.48
N ALA A 145 -8.25 18.24 3.46
CA ALA A 145 -7.90 18.95 2.23
C ALA A 145 -6.64 18.39 1.55
N ASP A 146 -6.64 18.38 0.21
CA ASP A 146 -5.48 18.00 -0.58
C ASP A 146 -4.42 19.12 -0.66
N ALA A 147 -3.27 18.82 -1.27
CA ALA A 147 -2.17 19.77 -1.37
C ALA A 147 -2.53 21.05 -2.14
N GLY A 148 -3.33 20.95 -3.21
CA GLY A 148 -3.72 22.11 -4.01
C GLY A 148 -4.66 23.03 -3.26
N GLN A 149 -5.60 22.46 -2.50
CA GLN A 149 -6.47 23.23 -1.61
C GLN A 149 -5.66 23.95 -0.52
N ILE A 150 -4.74 23.23 0.14
CA ILE A 150 -3.90 23.81 1.20
C ILE A 150 -3.00 24.93 0.68
N ASP A 151 -2.37 24.76 -0.49
CA ASP A 151 -1.53 25.79 -1.10
C ASP A 151 -2.37 27.04 -1.42
N GLY A 152 -3.53 26.88 -2.08
CA GLY A 152 -4.42 27.99 -2.40
C GLY A 152 -4.96 28.71 -1.16
N TRP A 153 -5.27 27.99 -0.09
CA TRP A 153 -5.69 28.58 1.18
C TRP A 153 -4.54 29.30 1.89
N THR A 154 -3.31 28.77 1.80
CA THR A 154 -2.11 29.39 2.38
C THR A 154 -1.75 30.70 1.69
N GLU A 155 -1.97 30.82 0.38
CA GLU A 155 -1.78 32.12 -0.31
C GLU A 155 -2.84 33.14 0.12
N ARG A 156 -4.10 32.71 0.24
CA ARG A 156 -5.23 33.59 0.59
C ARG A 156 -5.24 33.97 2.07
N VAL A 157 -4.69 33.16 2.96
CA VAL A 157 -4.69 33.43 4.40
C VAL A 157 -3.95 34.70 4.77
N LEU A 158 -3.11 35.26 3.90
CA LEU A 158 -2.39 36.51 4.19
C LEU A 158 -3.20 37.77 3.84
N THR A 159 -4.20 37.66 2.95
CA THR A 159 -4.88 38.82 2.34
C THR A 159 -6.38 38.81 2.53
N ALA A 160 -7.00 37.64 2.62
CA ALA A 160 -8.46 37.51 2.75
C ALA A 160 -8.96 38.14 4.07
N PRO A 161 -10.10 38.87 4.04
CA PRO A 161 -10.60 39.55 5.23
C PRO A 161 -11.35 38.61 6.20
N THR A 162 -11.88 37.48 5.71
CA THR A 162 -12.64 36.52 6.52
C THR A 162 -12.14 35.09 6.34
N LEU A 163 -12.50 34.22 7.28
CA LEU A 163 -12.20 32.79 7.22
C LEU A 163 -12.84 32.12 5.98
N ASP A 164 -14.09 32.49 5.67
CA ASP A 164 -14.82 31.95 4.52
C ASP A 164 -14.15 32.33 3.19
N ASP A 165 -13.63 33.56 3.08
CA ASP A 165 -12.90 34.02 1.89
C ASP A 165 -11.59 33.23 1.69
N VAL A 166 -10.94 32.79 2.77
CA VAL A 166 -9.75 31.93 2.67
C VAL A 166 -10.11 30.56 2.12
N LEU A 167 -11.22 29.98 2.59
CA LEU A 167 -11.59 28.59 2.34
C LEU A 167 -12.51 28.41 1.13
N ASN A 168 -12.79 29.47 0.37
CA ASN A 168 -13.70 29.40 -0.76
C ASN A 168 -13.10 28.60 -1.95
N GLU A 169 -13.80 27.60 -2.45
CA GLU A 169 -13.33 26.83 -3.62
C GLU A 169 -13.63 27.64 -4.89
N ARG A 170 -12.63 27.80 -5.75
CA ARG A 170 -12.80 28.49 -7.04
C ARG A 170 -13.27 27.52 -8.10
#